data_AF-A0A347UF82-F1
#
_entry.id   AF-A0A347UF82-F1
#
_cell.length_a   1.000
_cell.length_b   1.000
_cell.length_c   1.000
_cell.angle_alpha   90.00
_cell.angle_beta   90.00
_cell.angle_gamma   90.00
#
_symmetry.space_group_name_H-M   'P 1'
#
loop_
_entity.id
_entity.type
_entity.pdbx_description
1 polymer ?
#
loop_
_entity_poly.entity_id
_entity_poly.type
_entity_poly.pdbx_seq_one_letter_code
_entity_poly.pdbx_strand_id
1 'polypeptide(L)'
;MLHQMPADELGHVRKEIQALRAREIELRKCFTDECDDGVFEGCEYDVEVKYRKRRVLARNRLPSDILNDPKYFDIRLAPVVRVVKRKEQRLPLGFGPAGMIAAQDNFDVVEAWN
;
A
#
# COMPACT_ATOMS: atom_id res chain seq x y z
N MET A 1 -19.28 -10.37 16.71
CA MET A 1 -17.96 -10.02 16.12
C MET A 1 -17.78 -8.52 16.29
N LEU A 2 -16.69 -8.07 16.92
CA LEU A 2 -16.35 -6.64 16.94
C LEU A 2 -16.07 -6.25 15.48
N HIS A 3 -16.92 -5.39 14.90
CA HIS A 3 -16.63 -4.75 13.63
C HIS A 3 -15.36 -3.91 13.83
N GLN A 4 -14.18 -4.45 13.50
CA GLN A 4 -12.98 -3.65 13.42
C GLN A 4 -13.21 -2.60 12.34
N MET A 5 -12.97 -1.32 12.67
CA MET A 5 -13.15 -0.25 11.69
C MET A 5 -12.18 -0.54 10.53
N PRO A 6 -12.63 -0.50 9.26
CA PRO A 6 -11.78 -0.86 8.12
C PRO A 6 -10.45 -0.11 8.06
N ALA A 7 -10.41 1.13 8.58
CA ALA A 7 -9.18 1.92 8.68
C ALA A 7 -8.16 1.34 9.68
N ASP A 8 -8.62 0.79 10.81
CA ASP A 8 -7.77 0.19 11.82
C ASP A 8 -7.25 -1.17 11.32
N GLU A 9 -8.13 -2.00 10.77
CA GLU A 9 -7.76 -3.27 10.14
C GLU A 9 -6.73 -3.06 9.02
N LEU A 10 -6.98 -2.11 8.12
CA LEU A 10 -6.01 -1.75 7.08
C LEU A 10 -4.68 -1.28 7.66
N GLY A 11 -4.69 -0.57 8.79
CA GLY A 11 -3.49 -0.15 9.49
C GLY A 11 -2.72 -1.31 10.13
N HIS A 12 -3.41 -2.31 10.68
CA HIS A 12 -2.81 -3.54 11.20
C HIS A 12 -2.17 -4.35 10.07
N VAL A 13 -2.91 -4.63 9.00
CA VAL A 13 -2.41 -5.36 7.82
C VAL A 13 -1.20 -4.64 7.20
N ARG A 14 -1.22 -3.30 7.10
CA ARG A 14 -0.07 -2.53 6.58
C ARG A 14 1.19 -2.70 7.42
N LYS A 15 1.07 -2.79 8.75
CA LYS A 15 2.21 -3.03 9.64
C LYS A 15 2.77 -4.43 9.48
N GLU A 16 1.90 -5.43 9.40
CA GLU A 16 2.32 -6.82 9.17
C GLU A 16 3.04 -6.98 7.83
N ILE A 17 2.47 -6.43 6.75
CA ILE A 17 3.11 -6.40 5.44
C ILE A 17 4.48 -5.71 5.50
N GLN A 18 4.59 -4.60 6.23
CA GLN A 18 5.86 -3.89 6.36
C GLN A 18 6.92 -4.75 7.08
N ALA A 19 6.55 -5.44 8.16
CA ALA A 19 7.44 -6.33 8.88
C ALA A 19 7.89 -7.51 8.01
N LEU A 20 6.94 -8.15 7.32
CA LEU A 20 7.22 -9.27 6.40
C LEU A 20 8.12 -8.83 5.25
N ARG A 21 7.88 -7.66 4.65
CA ARG A 21 8.74 -7.10 3.59
C ARG A 21 10.14 -6.79 4.07
N ALA A 22 10.29 -6.25 5.28
CA ALA A 22 11.61 -5.99 5.85
C ALA A 22 12.39 -7.31 5.97
N ARG A 23 11.73 -8.36 6.48
CA ARG A 23 12.33 -9.69 6.58
C ARG A 23 12.65 -10.31 5.23
N GLU A 24 11.74 -10.17 4.26
CA GLU A 24 11.95 -10.63 2.88
C GLU A 24 13.17 -9.94 2.26
N ILE A 25 13.31 -8.63 2.44
CA ILE A 25 14.47 -7.87 1.92
C ILE A 25 15.77 -8.37 2.55
N GLU A 26 15.81 -8.60 3.87
CA GLU A 26 16.98 -9.18 4.54
C GLU A 26 17.36 -10.54 3.95
N LEU A 27 16.39 -11.43 3.77
CA LEU A 27 16.64 -12.76 3.19
C LEU A 27 17.06 -12.68 1.72
N ARG A 28 16.46 -11.78 0.93
CA ARG A 28 16.81 -11.61 -0.49
C ARG A 28 18.22 -11.10 -0.69
N LYS A 29 18.73 -10.24 0.21
CA LYS A 29 20.11 -9.75 0.15
C LYS A 29 21.14 -10.87 0.18
N CYS A 30 20.87 -11.96 0.92
CA CYS A 30 21.73 -13.14 0.95
C CYS A 30 21.95 -13.77 -0.43
N PHE A 31 21.04 -13.55 -1.38
CA PHE A 31 21.11 -14.12 -2.72
C PHE A 31 21.48 -13.09 -3.81
N THR A 32 21.51 -11.78 -3.49
CA THR A 32 21.78 -10.73 -4.49
C THR A 32 23.11 -10.01 -4.29
N ASP A 33 23.60 -9.91 -3.05
CA ASP A 33 24.80 -9.12 -2.76
C ASP A 33 26.09 -9.95 -2.91
N GLU A 34 25.99 -11.28 -2.82
CA GLU A 34 27.16 -12.19 -2.74
C GLU A 34 27.08 -13.40 -3.71
N CYS A 35 26.05 -13.50 -4.57
CA CYS A 35 25.87 -14.67 -5.43
C CYS A 35 25.59 -14.33 -6.91
N ASP A 36 26.12 -15.18 -7.80
CA ASP A 36 25.82 -15.19 -9.23
C ASP A 36 24.47 -15.88 -9.54
N ASP A 37 24.07 -15.87 -10.82
CA ASP A 37 22.91 -16.64 -11.31
C ASP A 37 22.99 -18.10 -10.86
N GLY A 38 21.90 -18.63 -10.30
CA GLY A 38 21.91 -19.97 -9.75
C GLY A 38 20.64 -20.37 -9.01
N VAL A 39 20.62 -21.62 -8.57
CA VAL A 39 19.57 -22.20 -7.72
C VAL A 39 20.18 -22.47 -6.34
N PHE A 40 19.48 -22.07 -5.30
CA PHE A 40 19.84 -22.28 -3.90
C PHE A 40 18.80 -23.21 -3.29
N GLU A 41 19.24 -24.42 -2.95
CA GLU A 41 18.36 -25.46 -2.43
C GLU A 41 18.02 -25.23 -0.95
N GLY A 42 16.78 -25.49 -0.57
CA GLY A 42 16.33 -25.49 0.82
C GLY A 42 15.64 -26.80 1.20
N CYS A 43 15.23 -26.92 2.47
CA CYS A 43 14.57 -28.15 2.93
C CYS A 43 13.11 -28.28 2.44
N GLU A 44 12.43 -27.16 2.25
CA GLU A 44 11.04 -27.11 1.77
C GLU A 44 10.87 -26.29 0.49
N TYR A 45 11.82 -25.38 0.20
CA TYR A 45 11.73 -24.43 -0.92
C TYR A 45 13.12 -24.14 -1.48
N ASP A 46 13.21 -24.01 -2.80
CA ASP A 46 14.41 -23.58 -3.50
C ASP A 46 14.25 -22.13 -3.98
N VAL A 47 15.37 -21.39 -4.07
CA VAL A 47 15.43 -20.02 -4.57
C VAL A 47 16.19 -20.00 -5.88
N GLU A 48 15.58 -19.49 -6.96
CA GLU A 48 16.25 -19.31 -8.25
C GLU A 48 16.52 -17.82 -8.52
N VAL A 49 17.79 -17.48 -8.78
CA VAL A 49 18.24 -16.14 -9.14
C VAL A 49 18.62 -16.10 -10.61
N LYS A 50 18.00 -15.18 -11.37
CA LYS A 50 18.25 -14.94 -12.79
C LYS A 50 18.38 -13.45 -13.10
N TYR A 51 19.53 -13.02 -13.62
CA TYR A 51 19.74 -11.67 -14.08
C TYR A 51 19.02 -11.43 -15.41
N ARG A 52 18.03 -10.54 -15.37
CA ARG A 52 17.30 -10.13 -16.57
C ARG A 52 17.78 -8.78 -17.08
N LYS A 53 18.43 -8.77 -18.24
CA LYS A 53 18.70 -7.52 -18.96
C LYS A 53 17.41 -6.98 -19.58
N ARG A 54 17.03 -5.77 -19.22
CA ARG A 54 15.92 -5.04 -19.86
C ARG A 54 16.41 -3.69 -20.37
N ARG A 55 15.91 -3.28 -21.53
CA ARG A 55 16.13 -1.93 -22.04
C ARG A 55 15.31 -0.96 -21.20
N VAL A 56 15.98 -0.02 -20.54
CA VAL A 56 15.33 1.06 -19.79
C VAL A 56 15.48 2.35 -20.58
N LEU A 57 14.37 3.05 -20.80
CA LEU A 57 14.41 4.39 -21.40
C LEU A 57 15.07 5.34 -20.40
N ALA A 58 16.26 5.84 -20.74
CA ALA A 58 16.96 6.84 -19.93
C ALA A 58 16.26 8.19 -20.08
N ARG A 59 15.17 8.41 -19.32
CA ARG A 59 14.34 9.62 -19.40
C ARG A 59 15.16 10.90 -19.25
N ASN A 60 16.19 10.88 -18.40
CA ASN A 60 17.12 12.00 -18.18
C ASN A 60 18.04 12.32 -19.38
N ARG A 61 18.13 11.44 -20.38
CA ARG A 61 18.87 11.66 -21.63
C ARG A 61 17.96 12.07 -22.79
N LEU A 62 16.67 12.20 -22.56
CA LEU A 62 15.75 12.68 -23.58
C LEU A 62 15.96 14.19 -23.78
N PRO A 63 15.79 14.69 -25.02
CA PRO A 63 15.73 16.13 -25.28
C PRO A 63 14.66 16.82 -24.42
N SER A 64 14.97 18.02 -23.96
CA SER A 64 14.07 18.89 -23.18
C SER A 64 12.71 19.06 -23.86
N ASP A 65 12.73 19.14 -25.18
CA ASP A 65 11.54 19.36 -26.00
C ASP A 65 10.53 18.20 -25.89
N ILE A 66 10.99 16.95 -25.69
CA ILE A 66 10.08 15.80 -25.48
C ILE A 66 9.62 15.72 -24.03
N LEU A 67 10.50 16.08 -23.08
CA LEU A 67 10.20 15.99 -21.65
C LEU A 67 9.17 17.01 -21.18
N ASN A 68 9.09 18.16 -21.86
CA ASN A 68 8.19 19.25 -21.51
C ASN A 68 6.99 19.37 -22.46
N ASP A 69 6.99 18.65 -23.60
CA ASP A 69 5.88 18.67 -24.55
C ASP A 69 4.65 17.93 -23.97
N PRO A 70 3.54 18.65 -23.69
CA PRO A 70 2.34 18.07 -23.09
C PRO A 70 1.73 16.94 -23.92
N LYS A 71 2.00 16.86 -25.24
CA LYS A 71 1.41 15.82 -26.10
C LYS A 71 1.87 14.41 -25.73
N TYR A 72 2.98 14.28 -25.01
CA TYR A 72 3.50 12.99 -24.53
C TYR A 72 3.06 12.66 -23.10
N PHE A 73 2.17 13.46 -22.49
CA PHE A 73 1.68 13.26 -21.12
C PHE A 73 0.17 13.03 -21.08
N ASP A 74 -0.24 12.11 -20.23
CA ASP A 74 -1.64 11.81 -19.92
C ASP A 74 -1.88 12.08 -18.43
N ILE A 75 -2.98 12.76 -18.09
CA ILE A 75 -3.34 13.09 -16.71
C ILE A 75 -4.38 12.07 -16.24
N ARG A 76 -3.99 11.22 -15.28
CA ARG A 76 -4.89 10.22 -14.68
C ARG A 76 -5.05 10.47 -13.19
N LEU A 77 -6.30 10.39 -12.74
CA LEU A 77 -6.63 10.42 -11.32
C LEU A 77 -6.75 8.99 -10.80
N ALA A 78 -6.04 8.70 -9.71
CA ALA A 78 -6.13 7.42 -9.01
C ALA A 78 -6.28 7.69 -7.50
N PRO A 79 -7.18 6.97 -6.80
CA PRO A 79 -7.30 7.11 -5.36
C PRO A 79 -6.02 6.62 -4.67
N VAL A 80 -5.39 7.49 -3.89
CA VAL A 80 -4.21 7.14 -3.09
C VAL A 80 -4.64 6.91 -1.64
N VAL A 81 -4.63 5.64 -1.22
CA VAL A 81 -4.96 5.28 0.17
C VAL A 81 -3.68 5.33 1.01
N ARG A 82 -3.61 6.28 1.94
CA ARG A 82 -2.52 6.41 2.91
C ARG A 82 -3.04 6.18 4.32
N VAL A 83 -2.47 5.20 5.01
CA VAL A 83 -2.73 4.99 6.44
C VAL A 83 -1.90 6.00 7.24
N VAL A 84 -2.56 6.76 8.11
CA VAL A 84 -1.91 7.73 9.00
C VAL A 84 -2.28 7.38 10.43
N LYS A 85 -1.28 7.26 11.32
CA LYS A 85 -1.55 7.05 12.75
C LYS A 85 -2.29 8.25 13.30
N ARG A 86 -3.45 8.02 13.91
CA ARG A 86 -4.23 9.08 14.56
C ARG A 86 -3.48 9.59 15.80
N LYS A 87 -3.54 10.91 16.05
CA LYS A 87 -2.88 11.57 17.20
C LYS A 87 -3.59 11.28 18.52
N GLU A 88 -4.92 11.26 18.52
CA GLU A 88 -5.75 11.02 19.69
C GLU A 88 -6.66 9.81 19.47
N GLN A 89 -6.72 8.94 20.47
CA GLN A 89 -7.61 7.78 20.44
C GLN A 89 -9.04 8.25 20.64
N ARG A 90 -9.94 7.89 19.71
CA ARG A 90 -11.38 8.09 19.89
C ARG A 90 -12.00 6.77 20.26
N LEU A 91 -12.89 6.80 21.24
CA LEU A 91 -13.78 5.68 21.51
C LEU A 91 -14.73 5.50 20.31
N PRO A 92 -15.26 4.29 20.10
CA PRO A 92 -16.26 4.05 19.07
C PRO A 92 -17.43 5.04 19.22
N LEU A 93 -18.06 5.40 18.09
CA LEU A 93 -19.29 6.20 18.09
C LEU A 93 -20.27 5.61 19.12
N GLY A 94 -20.71 6.43 20.08
CA GLY A 94 -21.60 6.04 21.19
C GLY A 94 -20.96 5.87 22.57
N PHE A 95 -19.63 5.92 22.71
CA PHE A 95 -18.93 5.66 23.99
C PHE A 95 -18.20 6.87 24.62
N GLY A 96 -18.46 8.10 24.14
CA GLY A 96 -17.96 9.34 24.78
C GLY A 96 -18.97 9.93 25.78
N PRO A 97 -18.59 10.93 26.62
CA PRO A 97 -19.52 11.61 27.52
C PRO A 97 -20.65 12.36 26.80
N ALA A 98 -20.54 12.57 25.48
CA ALA A 98 -21.60 13.09 24.61
C ALA A 98 -22.56 12.01 24.07
N GLY A 99 -22.28 10.72 24.31
CA GLY A 99 -23.06 9.58 23.79
C GLY A 99 -24.43 9.37 24.45
N MET A 100 -24.80 10.19 25.44
CA MET A 100 -26.17 10.21 25.98
C MET A 100 -27.07 11.27 25.33
N ILE A 101 -26.59 12.07 24.37
CA ILE A 101 -27.39 13.11 23.72
C ILE A 101 -27.22 13.01 22.20
N ALA A 102 -27.90 12.06 21.57
CA ALA A 102 -28.37 12.15 20.19
C ALA A 102 -29.31 10.97 19.90
N ALA A 103 -30.35 10.81 20.72
CA ALA A 103 -31.58 10.26 20.18
C ALA A 103 -32.18 11.37 19.32
N GLN A 104 -32.44 11.05 18.05
CA GLN A 104 -33.01 11.91 17.01
C GLN A 104 -31.99 12.78 16.28
N ASP A 105 -31.46 12.25 15.18
CA ASP A 105 -31.44 13.02 13.95
C ASP A 105 -31.81 12.09 12.79
N ASN A 106 -32.91 12.45 12.13
CA ASN A 106 -33.41 11.89 10.89
C ASN A 106 -32.29 11.77 9.86
N PHE A 107 -32.09 10.59 9.28
CA PHE A 107 -31.36 10.47 8.03
C PHE A 107 -32.34 10.30 6.88
N ASP A 108 -32.26 11.22 5.93
CA ASP A 108 -33.03 11.20 4.69
C ASP A 108 -32.75 9.93 3.87
N VAL A 109 -33.84 9.38 3.34
CA VAL A 109 -33.89 8.23 2.44
C VAL A 109 -33.16 8.58 1.15
N VAL A 110 -32.19 7.75 0.75
CA VAL A 110 -31.64 7.74 -0.61
C VAL A 110 -31.83 6.35 -1.19
N GLU A 111 -32.92 6.16 -1.94
CA GLU A 111 -33.08 4.98 -2.79
C GLU A 111 -32.41 5.25 -4.14
N ALA A 112 -31.41 4.43 -4.47
CA ALA A 112 -30.95 4.30 -5.85
C ALA A 112 -31.67 3.09 -6.46
N TRP A 113 -32.71 3.35 -7.25
CA TRP A 113 -33.29 2.33 -8.14
C TRP A 113 -32.46 2.25 -9.42
N ASN A 114 -32.05 1.01 -9.74
CA ASN A 114 -31.49 0.42 -10.97
C ASN A 114 -30.79 1.32 -12.00
#